data_AF-E1WW23-F1
#
_entry.id   AF-E1WW23-F1
#
_cell.length_a   1.000
_cell.length_b   1.000
_cell.length_c   1.000
_cell.angle_alpha   90.00
_cell.angle_beta   90.00
_cell.angle_gamma   90.00
#
_symmetry.space_group_name_H-M   'P 1'
#
loop_
_entity.id
_entity.type
_entity.pdbx_description
1 polymer ?
#
loop_
_entity_poly.entity_id
_entity_poly.type
_entity_poly.pdbx_seq_one_letter_code
_entity_poly.pdbx_strand_id
1 'polypeptide(L)'
;MLERMNHVLLAVAVLAVLSLTSCEHKDLCHDSLHVVNVKVVFDWRKAPDAAPASMSLYLFPTHGGEALRYEFTDRNGGIIRVPVGHYDAFCLNSDTENVTYRNTGSKTTFEVTTRTADLLSGLSALGVRSAGVPRARGTEDERIVLPPDMLWSDHAEGIGLNQETAAPTITLYPEVSVCRYTVEIRDAKNLKYVSGVGSSISGLAGGLLPGTGADALTGERVTIPFDAVTGKDKDGEKTVITGGLLTFGHKAGNNHTLTVYAVLADGSKWYYAYDVTDQIHSAPDPRNVHIVLDGLPLPKPIVNGGGFQPEVEDWQTVPIDIEM
;
A
#
# COMPACT_ATOMS: atom_id res chain seq x y z
N MET A 1 -27.41 2.68 -72.22
CA MET A 1 -27.60 3.35 -70.91
C MET A 1 -28.54 2.56 -69.99
N LEU A 2 -29.59 1.92 -70.53
CA LEU A 2 -30.56 1.11 -69.76
C LEU A 2 -29.98 -0.18 -69.15
N GLU A 3 -29.09 -0.91 -69.85
CA GLU A 3 -28.46 -2.14 -69.32
C GLU A 3 -27.53 -1.90 -68.14
N ARG A 4 -26.73 -0.81 -68.17
CA ARG A 4 -25.87 -0.42 -67.04
C ARG A 4 -26.68 -0.09 -65.78
N MET A 5 -27.88 0.47 -65.94
CA MET A 5 -28.77 0.81 -64.82
C MET A 5 -29.39 -0.44 -64.18
N ASN A 6 -29.71 -1.47 -64.97
CA ASN A 6 -30.17 -2.77 -64.46
C ASN A 6 -29.09 -3.52 -63.69
N HIS A 7 -27.83 -3.48 -64.14
CA HIS A 7 -26.72 -4.12 -63.40
C HIS A 7 -26.40 -3.40 -62.09
N VAL A 8 -26.55 -2.08 -62.05
CA VAL A 8 -26.38 -1.30 -60.80
C VAL A 8 -27.54 -1.56 -59.84
N LEU A 9 -28.79 -1.62 -60.31
CA LEU A 9 -29.93 -1.97 -59.45
C LEU A 9 -29.82 -3.40 -58.90
N LEU A 10 -29.38 -4.36 -59.73
CA LEU A 10 -29.19 -5.75 -59.30
C LEU A 10 -28.05 -5.86 -58.28
N ALA A 11 -26.96 -5.11 -58.46
CA ALA A 11 -25.85 -5.08 -57.51
C ALA A 11 -26.26 -4.46 -56.17
N VAL A 12 -27.06 -3.38 -56.19
CA VAL A 12 -27.59 -2.76 -54.97
C VAL A 12 -28.58 -3.67 -54.24
N ALA A 13 -29.43 -4.40 -54.98
CA ALA A 13 -30.36 -5.37 -54.40
C ALA A 13 -29.63 -6.57 -53.75
N VAL A 14 -28.56 -7.08 -54.38
CA VAL A 14 -27.73 -8.16 -53.81
C VAL A 14 -26.97 -7.69 -52.58
N LEU A 15 -26.45 -6.46 -52.58
CA LEU A 15 -25.77 -5.87 -51.42
C LEU A 15 -26.72 -5.64 -50.24
N ALA A 16 -27.97 -5.24 -50.51
CA ALA A 16 -29.01 -5.06 -49.49
C ALA A 16 -29.45 -6.38 -48.83
N VAL A 17 -29.50 -7.48 -49.61
CA VAL A 17 -29.81 -8.83 -49.09
C VAL A 17 -28.65 -9.38 -48.26
N LEU A 18 -27.40 -9.10 -48.64
CA LEU A 18 -26.20 -9.50 -47.87
C LEU A 18 -26.04 -8.72 -46.55
N SER A 19 -26.62 -7.52 -46.42
CA SER A 19 -26.68 -6.79 -45.15
C SER A 19 -27.79 -7.25 -44.19
N LEU A 20 -28.68 -8.16 -44.61
CA LEU A 20 -29.71 -8.75 -43.75
C LEU A 20 -29.29 -10.09 -43.14
N THR A 21 -28.08 -10.58 -43.44
CA THR A 21 -27.51 -11.82 -42.87
C THR A 21 -26.26 -11.52 -42.05
N SER A 22 -26.39 -10.66 -41.04
CA SER A 22 -25.42 -10.57 -39.95
C SER A 22 -26.10 -10.08 -38.68
N CYS A 23 -27.09 -10.84 -38.26
CA CYS A 23 -27.37 -10.99 -36.84
C CYS A 23 -27.19 -12.48 -36.57
N GLU A 24 -25.95 -12.91 -36.31
CA GLU A 24 -25.83 -13.96 -35.31
C GLU A 24 -26.37 -13.33 -34.03
N HIS A 25 -27.64 -13.62 -33.75
CA HIS A 25 -28.12 -13.57 -32.38
C HIS A 25 -27.17 -14.50 -31.64
N LYS A 26 -26.27 -13.92 -30.84
CA LYS A 26 -25.49 -14.68 -29.88
C LYS A 26 -26.56 -15.35 -29.02
N ASP A 27 -26.83 -16.62 -29.30
CA ASP A 27 -27.72 -17.41 -28.46
C ASP A 27 -27.24 -17.12 -27.04
N LEU A 28 -28.13 -16.57 -26.22
CA LEU A 28 -27.93 -16.64 -24.79
C LEU A 28 -27.92 -18.14 -24.51
N CYS A 29 -26.75 -18.76 -24.59
CA CYS A 29 -26.40 -19.90 -23.79
C CYS A 29 -26.56 -19.42 -22.36
N HIS A 30 -27.80 -19.42 -21.88
CA HIS A 30 -28.13 -19.79 -20.52
C HIS A 30 -27.70 -21.26 -20.38
N ASP A 31 -26.39 -21.53 -20.48
CA ASP A 31 -25.82 -22.51 -19.58
C ASP A 31 -26.14 -21.90 -18.22
N SER A 32 -27.21 -22.41 -17.61
CA SER A 32 -27.52 -22.16 -16.23
C SER A 32 -26.24 -22.46 -15.47
N LEU A 33 -25.48 -21.42 -15.13
CA LEU A 33 -24.28 -21.55 -14.32
C LEU A 33 -24.75 -22.29 -13.09
N HIS A 34 -24.37 -23.57 -12.99
CA HIS A 34 -24.77 -24.41 -11.90
C HIS A 34 -24.11 -23.81 -10.67
N VAL A 35 -24.87 -23.10 -9.84
CA VAL A 35 -24.35 -22.45 -8.64
C VAL A 35 -24.53 -23.36 -7.43
N VAL A 36 -23.53 -23.36 -6.55
CA VAL A 36 -23.56 -24.09 -5.27
C VAL A 36 -23.43 -23.11 -4.11
N ASN A 37 -24.04 -23.46 -2.97
CA ASN A 37 -23.85 -22.74 -1.73
C ASN A 37 -22.54 -23.19 -1.09
N VAL A 38 -21.58 -22.27 -0.97
CA VAL A 38 -20.26 -22.52 -0.38
C VAL A 38 -20.20 -21.84 0.97
N LYS A 39 -19.79 -22.59 2.00
CA LYS A 39 -19.45 -22.01 3.29
C LYS A 39 -18.01 -21.49 3.23
N VAL A 40 -17.82 -20.21 3.48
CA VAL A 40 -16.49 -19.60 3.62
C VAL A 40 -16.21 -19.43 5.10
N VAL A 41 -15.01 -19.85 5.52
CA VAL A 41 -14.52 -19.72 6.89
C VAL A 41 -13.19 -18.97 6.86
N PHE A 42 -13.14 -17.84 7.56
CA PHE A 42 -11.88 -17.17 7.87
C PHE A 42 -11.44 -17.59 9.26
N ASP A 43 -10.45 -18.47 9.33
CA ASP A 43 -9.93 -19.03 10.57
C ASP A 43 -8.77 -18.17 11.09
N TRP A 44 -9.05 -17.43 12.16
CA TRP A 44 -8.14 -16.44 12.74
C TRP A 44 -7.06 -17.03 13.64
N ARG A 45 -6.77 -18.35 13.59
CA ARG A 45 -5.73 -18.96 14.44
C ARG A 45 -4.34 -18.34 14.28
N LYS A 46 -4.03 -17.77 13.11
CA LYS A 46 -2.75 -17.08 12.84
C LYS A 46 -2.73 -15.63 13.31
N ALA A 47 -3.90 -15.04 13.59
CA ALA A 47 -4.04 -13.69 14.14
C ALA A 47 -5.28 -13.60 15.05
N PRO A 48 -5.23 -14.20 16.27
CA PRO A 48 -6.40 -14.32 17.15
C PRO A 48 -6.98 -12.96 17.54
N ASP A 49 -6.10 -11.96 17.70
CA ASP A 49 -6.44 -10.61 18.12
C ASP A 49 -6.84 -9.70 16.95
N ALA A 50 -6.78 -10.17 15.70
CA ALA A 50 -7.31 -9.42 14.56
C ALA A 50 -8.77 -9.07 14.82
N ALA A 51 -9.28 -7.97 14.28
CA ALA A 51 -10.69 -7.61 14.40
C ALA A 51 -11.15 -6.73 13.23
N PRO A 52 -10.97 -7.18 11.97
CA PRO A 52 -11.44 -6.40 10.83
C PRO A 52 -12.97 -6.30 10.83
N ALA A 53 -13.49 -5.16 10.42
CA ALA A 53 -14.92 -4.91 10.28
C ALA A 53 -15.52 -5.63 9.06
N SER A 54 -14.71 -5.94 8.04
CA SER A 54 -15.15 -6.65 6.84
C SER A 54 -14.02 -7.39 6.14
N MET A 55 -14.38 -8.44 5.40
CA MET A 55 -13.47 -9.26 4.60
C MET A 55 -13.95 -9.36 3.16
N SER A 56 -13.03 -9.37 2.21
CA SER A 56 -13.26 -9.74 0.82
C SER A 56 -12.64 -11.10 0.51
N LEU A 57 -13.35 -11.92 -0.28
CA LEU A 57 -12.82 -13.11 -0.94
C LEU A 57 -12.81 -12.89 -2.45
N TYR A 58 -11.67 -13.15 -3.07
CA TYR A 58 -11.52 -13.17 -4.53
C TYR A 58 -11.34 -14.62 -4.99
N LEU A 59 -12.15 -15.05 -5.95
CA LEU A 59 -12.05 -16.36 -6.62
C LEU A 59 -11.69 -16.13 -8.08
N PHE A 60 -10.58 -16.71 -8.53
CA PHE A 60 -10.05 -16.62 -9.88
C PHE A 60 -10.30 -17.95 -10.61
N PRO A 61 -11.16 -17.99 -11.64
CA PRO A 61 -11.38 -19.21 -12.41
C PRO A 61 -10.08 -19.68 -13.08
N THR A 62 -9.68 -20.94 -12.88
CA THR A 62 -8.42 -21.48 -13.42
C THR A 62 -8.47 -21.74 -14.93
N HIS A 63 -9.67 -21.82 -15.51
CA HIS A 63 -9.91 -21.98 -16.95
C HIS A 63 -10.19 -20.65 -17.67
N GLY A 64 -9.88 -19.52 -17.04
CA GLY A 64 -10.14 -18.18 -17.57
C GLY A 64 -11.54 -17.67 -17.23
N GLY A 65 -11.69 -16.35 -17.31
CA GLY A 65 -12.89 -15.63 -16.87
C GLY A 65 -12.54 -14.50 -15.90
N GLU A 66 -13.53 -13.71 -15.53
CA GLU A 66 -13.34 -12.63 -14.56
C GLU A 66 -13.27 -13.18 -13.13
N ALA A 67 -12.48 -12.50 -12.30
CA ALA A 67 -12.42 -12.80 -10.88
C ALA A 67 -13.76 -12.49 -10.21
N LEU A 68 -14.26 -13.42 -9.39
CA LEU A 68 -15.45 -13.24 -8.59
C LEU A 68 -15.05 -12.65 -7.24
N ARG A 69 -15.71 -11.57 -6.82
CA ARG A 69 -15.47 -10.92 -5.52
C ARG A 69 -16.70 -11.07 -4.64
N TYR A 70 -16.48 -11.49 -3.40
CA TYR A 70 -17.50 -11.61 -2.36
C TYR A 70 -17.10 -10.81 -1.12
N GLU A 71 -18.06 -10.12 -0.52
CA GLU A 71 -17.87 -9.34 0.70
C GLU A 71 -18.55 -9.98 1.90
N PHE A 72 -17.92 -9.84 3.05
CA PHE A 72 -18.37 -10.37 4.33
C PHE A 72 -18.28 -9.27 5.38
N THR A 73 -19.40 -9.00 6.06
CA THR A 73 -19.44 -8.12 7.23
C THR A 73 -19.16 -8.87 8.54
N ASP A 74 -19.18 -10.21 8.49
CA ASP A 74 -18.72 -11.06 9.58
C ASP A 74 -17.30 -11.52 9.28
N ARG A 75 -16.36 -11.17 10.17
CA ARG A 75 -14.96 -11.57 10.07
C ARG A 75 -14.76 -13.08 10.01
N ASN A 76 -15.72 -13.90 10.43
CA ASN A 76 -15.60 -15.36 10.44
C ASN A 76 -16.03 -16.01 9.11
N GLY A 77 -16.53 -15.21 8.16
CA GLY A 77 -16.99 -15.68 6.86
C GLY A 77 -18.52 -15.79 6.79
N GLY A 78 -19.02 -16.67 5.93
CA GLY A 78 -20.45 -16.75 5.64
C GLY A 78 -20.78 -17.72 4.52
N ILE A 79 -22.01 -17.69 4.02
CA ILE A 79 -22.43 -18.53 2.89
C ILE A 79 -22.53 -17.67 1.63
N ILE A 80 -21.88 -18.11 0.56
CA ILE A 80 -21.92 -17.45 -0.75
C ILE A 80 -22.41 -18.42 -1.83
N ARG A 81 -22.91 -17.87 -2.94
CA ARG A 81 -23.32 -18.63 -4.12
C ARG A 81 -22.24 -18.51 -5.19
N VAL A 82 -21.62 -19.63 -5.55
CA VAL A 82 -20.50 -19.67 -6.50
C VAL A 82 -20.84 -20.61 -7.64
N PRO A 83 -20.55 -20.27 -8.91
CA PRO A 83 -20.63 -21.23 -9.99
C PRO A 83 -19.72 -22.45 -9.75
N VAL A 84 -20.17 -23.61 -10.23
CA VAL A 84 -19.37 -24.83 -10.30
C VAL A 84 -18.16 -24.56 -11.20
N GLY A 85 -16.99 -25.01 -10.76
CA GLY A 85 -15.73 -24.74 -11.45
C GLY A 85 -14.51 -24.96 -10.56
N HIS A 86 -13.34 -24.67 -11.12
CA HIS A 86 -12.06 -24.68 -10.43
C HIS A 86 -11.56 -23.26 -10.25
N TYR A 87 -11.10 -22.96 -9.04
CA TYR A 87 -10.70 -21.62 -8.64
C TYR A 87 -9.40 -21.65 -7.84
N ASP A 88 -8.61 -20.61 -8.01
CA ASP A 88 -7.69 -20.18 -6.96
C ASP A 88 -8.26 -18.97 -6.24
N ALA A 89 -7.82 -18.71 -5.02
CA ALA A 89 -8.42 -17.68 -4.19
C ALA A 89 -7.39 -16.92 -3.37
N PHE A 90 -7.77 -15.70 -2.97
CA PHE A 90 -7.22 -15.07 -1.79
C PHE A 90 -8.30 -14.27 -1.06
N CYS A 91 -8.06 -14.01 0.21
CA CYS A 91 -8.86 -13.10 1.01
C CYS A 91 -8.01 -11.99 1.60
N LEU A 92 -8.66 -10.88 1.91
CA LEU A 92 -8.11 -9.80 2.71
C LEU A 92 -9.23 -9.00 3.37
N ASN A 93 -8.92 -8.28 4.44
CA ASN A 93 -9.87 -7.33 4.99
C ASN A 93 -10.10 -6.13 4.04
N SER A 94 -11.32 -5.60 4.04
CA SER A 94 -11.74 -4.57 3.07
C SER A 94 -12.04 -3.21 3.70
N ASP A 95 -12.05 -3.15 5.03
CA ASP A 95 -12.15 -1.96 5.87
C ASP A 95 -10.82 -1.19 5.92
N THR A 96 -10.40 -0.69 4.75
CA THR A 96 -9.12 0.00 4.57
C THR A 96 -9.36 1.38 3.97
N GLU A 97 -8.54 2.36 4.36
CA GLU A 97 -8.65 3.76 3.92
C GLU A 97 -7.57 4.12 2.91
N ASN A 98 -6.35 3.61 3.12
CA ASN A 98 -5.17 4.00 2.35
C ASN A 98 -4.87 3.03 1.20
N VAL A 99 -5.43 1.83 1.26
CA VAL A 99 -5.19 0.74 0.32
C VAL A 99 -5.91 0.96 -1.01
N THR A 100 -5.24 0.59 -2.10
CA THR A 100 -5.72 0.61 -3.49
C THR A 100 -5.25 -0.66 -4.21
N TYR A 101 -5.96 -1.04 -5.26
CA TYR A 101 -5.67 -2.26 -6.01
C TYR A 101 -5.21 -1.98 -7.44
N ARG A 102 -4.21 -2.74 -7.91
CA ARG A 102 -3.71 -2.73 -9.29
C ARG A 102 -3.61 -4.14 -9.83
N ASN A 103 -3.55 -4.29 -11.14
CA ASN A 103 -3.26 -5.57 -11.82
C ASN A 103 -4.18 -6.72 -11.38
N THR A 104 -5.46 -6.42 -11.14
CA THR A 104 -6.43 -7.30 -10.48
C THR A 104 -6.97 -8.45 -11.34
N GLY A 105 -6.50 -8.58 -12.58
CA GLY A 105 -6.98 -9.57 -13.54
C GLY A 105 -6.49 -11.01 -13.27
N SER A 106 -5.48 -11.20 -12.43
CA SER A 106 -4.96 -12.52 -12.05
C SER A 106 -4.59 -12.54 -10.57
N LYS A 107 -4.76 -13.70 -9.91
CA LYS A 107 -4.37 -13.93 -8.51
C LYS A 107 -2.92 -13.53 -8.24
N THR A 108 -2.01 -13.93 -9.11
CA THR A 108 -0.55 -13.76 -8.89
C THR A 108 -0.06 -12.36 -9.20
N THR A 109 -0.82 -11.56 -9.95
CA THR A 109 -0.48 -10.17 -10.26
C THR A 109 -1.28 -9.17 -9.46
N PHE A 110 -2.36 -9.59 -8.79
CA PHE A 110 -3.20 -8.71 -8.00
C PHE A 110 -2.35 -8.02 -6.94
N GLU A 111 -2.19 -6.71 -7.10
CA GLU A 111 -1.34 -5.90 -6.25
C GLU A 111 -2.19 -5.05 -5.32
N VAL A 112 -1.86 -5.13 -4.04
CA VAL A 112 -2.32 -4.24 -2.98
C VAL A 112 -1.22 -3.21 -2.76
N THR A 113 -1.52 -1.94 -3.02
CA THR A 113 -0.61 -0.80 -2.83
C THR A 113 -1.35 0.33 -2.13
N THR A 114 -0.71 1.46 -1.84
CA THR A 114 -1.34 2.60 -1.16
C THR A 114 -1.42 3.84 -2.04
N ARG A 115 -2.36 4.72 -1.69
CA ARG A 115 -2.51 6.03 -2.32
C ARG A 115 -1.20 6.84 -2.22
N THR A 116 -0.96 7.67 -3.23
CA THR A 116 0.14 8.64 -3.20
C THR A 116 -0.07 9.63 -2.05
N ALA A 117 1.03 10.07 -1.44
CA ALA A 117 1.03 11.08 -0.40
C ALA A 117 1.93 12.25 -0.78
N ASP A 118 1.64 13.40 -0.19
CA ASP A 118 2.59 14.51 -0.14
C ASP A 118 3.54 14.30 1.04
N LEU A 119 4.84 14.49 0.80
CA LEU A 119 5.85 14.45 1.85
C LEU A 119 5.61 15.61 2.83
N LEU A 120 5.51 15.29 4.13
CA LEU A 120 5.35 16.22 5.26
C LEU A 120 4.07 17.09 5.22
N SER A 121 2.94 16.53 4.76
CA SER A 121 1.65 17.21 4.79
C SER A 121 1.26 17.73 6.18
N GLY A 122 1.66 17.03 7.26
CA GLY A 122 1.47 17.44 8.65
C GLY A 122 2.19 18.74 9.05
N LEU A 123 3.22 19.15 8.30
CA LEU A 123 3.97 20.39 8.54
C LEU A 123 3.48 21.58 7.68
N SER A 124 2.41 21.40 6.90
CA SER A 124 1.87 22.44 6.01
C SER A 124 1.46 23.72 6.76
N ALA A 125 0.91 23.59 7.96
CA ALA A 125 0.55 24.71 8.83
C ALA A 125 1.77 25.55 9.28
N LEU A 126 2.98 25.00 9.17
CA LEU A 126 4.25 25.69 9.45
C LEU A 126 4.93 26.23 8.18
N GLY A 127 4.20 26.32 7.06
CA GLY A 127 4.71 26.84 5.80
C GLY A 127 5.64 25.87 5.05
N VAL A 128 5.57 24.57 5.35
CA VAL A 128 6.25 23.53 4.56
C VAL A 128 5.37 23.17 3.37
N ARG A 129 5.87 23.44 2.16
CA ARG A 129 5.26 22.96 0.91
C ARG A 129 5.96 21.67 0.52
N SER A 130 5.20 20.68 0.05
CA SER A 130 5.76 19.39 -0.35
C SER A 130 6.74 19.53 -1.53
N ALA A 131 6.43 20.45 -2.45
CA ALA A 131 7.36 20.86 -3.49
C ALA A 131 8.62 21.48 -2.86
N GLY A 132 9.78 20.86 -3.11
CA GLY A 132 11.07 21.32 -2.61
C GLY A 132 11.50 20.71 -1.26
N VAL A 133 10.72 19.79 -0.68
CA VAL A 133 11.21 18.99 0.46
C VAL A 133 12.35 18.07 -0.03
N PRO A 134 13.55 18.14 0.58
CA PRO A 134 14.67 17.28 0.23
C PRO A 134 14.31 15.81 0.41
N ARG A 135 14.92 14.97 -0.42
CA ARG A 135 14.79 13.52 -0.31
C ARG A 135 16.14 12.92 0.02
N ALA A 136 16.13 11.71 0.58
CA ALA A 136 17.35 10.93 0.70
C ALA A 136 17.98 10.73 -0.69
N ARG A 137 19.31 10.85 -0.78
CA ARG A 137 20.05 10.72 -2.03
C ARG A 137 19.77 9.36 -2.68
N GLY A 138 19.45 9.35 -3.97
CA GLY A 138 19.18 8.11 -4.72
C GLY A 138 17.74 7.60 -4.59
N THR A 139 16.84 8.38 -3.97
CA THR A 139 15.42 8.06 -3.78
C THR A 139 14.51 9.01 -4.55
N GLU A 140 15.07 9.83 -5.44
CA GLU A 140 14.36 10.91 -6.15
C GLU A 140 13.19 10.38 -6.98
N ASP A 141 13.33 9.17 -7.53
CA ASP A 141 12.33 8.49 -8.36
C ASP A 141 11.33 7.62 -7.56
N GLU A 142 11.55 7.42 -6.25
CA GLU A 142 10.61 6.64 -5.45
C GLU A 142 9.27 7.38 -5.33
N ARG A 143 8.14 6.68 -5.45
CA ARG A 143 6.86 7.31 -5.13
C ARG A 143 6.78 7.56 -3.62
N ILE A 144 6.17 8.68 -3.26
CA ILE A 144 5.77 8.96 -1.88
C ILE A 144 4.35 8.43 -1.71
N VAL A 145 4.14 7.55 -0.73
CA VAL A 145 2.86 6.86 -0.54
C VAL A 145 2.43 6.90 0.92
N LEU A 146 1.12 6.83 1.17
CA LEU A 146 0.59 6.72 2.53
C LEU A 146 0.99 5.36 3.14
N PRO A 147 1.19 5.27 4.46
CA PRO A 147 1.34 3.99 5.13
C PRO A 147 0.07 3.14 4.92
N PRO A 148 0.20 1.82 4.71
CA PRO A 148 -0.96 0.93 4.65
C PRO A 148 -1.69 0.89 5.99
N ASP A 149 -2.96 0.51 5.94
CA ASP A 149 -3.72 0.14 7.12
C ASP A 149 -3.27 -1.24 7.64
N MET A 150 -3.80 -1.67 8.79
CA MET A 150 -3.66 -3.06 9.19
C MET A 150 -4.33 -3.96 8.14
N LEU A 151 -3.55 -4.87 7.58
CA LEU A 151 -4.01 -5.84 6.59
C LEU A 151 -3.79 -7.25 7.10
N TRP A 152 -4.78 -8.10 6.86
CA TRP A 152 -4.68 -9.54 7.02
C TRP A 152 -5.07 -10.21 5.72
N SER A 153 -4.28 -11.17 5.26
CA SER A 153 -4.57 -11.90 4.04
C SER A 153 -4.17 -13.36 4.14
N ASP A 154 -4.77 -14.18 3.27
CA ASP A 154 -4.35 -15.56 3.01
C ASP A 154 -4.78 -15.95 1.61
N HIS A 155 -4.20 -17.03 1.08
CA HIS A 155 -4.51 -17.56 -0.25
C HIS A 155 -4.69 -19.06 -0.23
N ALA A 156 -5.42 -19.55 -1.23
CA ALA A 156 -5.64 -20.97 -1.47
C ALA A 156 -5.63 -21.24 -2.98
N GLU A 157 -5.30 -22.47 -3.35
CA GLU A 157 -5.24 -22.92 -4.74
C GLU A 157 -6.01 -24.23 -4.91
N GLY A 158 -6.43 -24.52 -6.13
CA GLY A 158 -7.04 -25.81 -6.47
C GLY A 158 -8.41 -26.05 -5.85
N ILE A 159 -9.19 -24.99 -5.62
CA ILE A 159 -10.55 -25.09 -5.07
C ILE A 159 -11.48 -25.62 -6.18
N GLY A 160 -11.88 -26.89 -6.07
CA GLY A 160 -12.87 -27.51 -6.94
C GLY A 160 -14.28 -27.43 -6.33
N LEU A 161 -15.21 -26.81 -7.03
CA LEU A 161 -16.62 -26.74 -6.65
C LEU A 161 -17.47 -27.56 -7.62
N ASN A 162 -18.24 -28.51 -7.11
CA ASN A 162 -19.14 -29.38 -7.87
C ASN A 162 -20.49 -29.53 -7.16
N GLN A 163 -21.48 -30.12 -7.85
CA GLN A 163 -22.83 -30.32 -7.29
C GLN A 163 -22.93 -31.52 -6.33
N GLU A 164 -21.98 -32.45 -6.40
CA GLU A 164 -22.00 -33.70 -5.63
C GLU A 164 -21.61 -33.48 -4.17
N THR A 165 -20.80 -32.46 -3.90
CA THR A 165 -20.34 -32.11 -2.56
C THR A 165 -21.47 -31.44 -1.79
N ALA A 166 -21.96 -32.12 -0.75
CA ALA A 166 -22.90 -31.52 0.19
C ALA A 166 -22.22 -30.38 0.97
N ALA A 167 -22.62 -29.14 0.72
CA ALA A 167 -22.13 -27.93 1.40
C ALA A 167 -20.60 -27.76 1.38
N PRO A 168 -19.98 -27.54 0.20
CA PRO A 168 -18.53 -27.30 0.09
C PRO A 168 -18.09 -26.15 1.00
N THR A 169 -16.91 -26.30 1.61
CA THR A 169 -16.32 -25.30 2.51
C THR A 169 -14.97 -24.83 1.98
N ILE A 170 -14.78 -23.50 1.90
CA ILE A 170 -13.49 -22.86 1.66
C ILE A 170 -13.02 -22.31 3.01
N THR A 171 -11.88 -22.80 3.50
CA THR A 171 -11.26 -22.29 4.72
C THR A 171 -9.96 -21.58 4.37
N LEU A 172 -9.84 -20.34 4.80
CA LEU A 172 -8.63 -19.53 4.70
C LEU A 172 -8.17 -19.17 6.12
N TYR A 173 -6.89 -18.90 6.28
CA TYR A 173 -6.21 -18.62 7.55
C TYR A 173 -5.52 -17.25 7.50
N PRO A 174 -6.28 -16.13 7.49
CA PRO A 174 -5.70 -14.80 7.39
C PRO A 174 -4.63 -14.55 8.44
N GLU A 175 -3.50 -14.00 8.00
CA GLU A 175 -2.41 -13.55 8.86
C GLU A 175 -2.01 -12.12 8.52
N VAL A 176 -1.36 -11.44 9.47
CA VAL A 176 -0.93 -10.04 9.29
C VAL A 176 -0.08 -9.96 8.02
N SER A 177 -0.29 -8.95 7.19
CA SER A 177 0.40 -8.75 5.89
C SER A 177 1.12 -7.40 5.79
N VAL A 178 1.33 -6.75 6.95
CA VAL A 178 2.10 -5.51 7.10
C VAL A 178 3.10 -5.67 8.24
N CYS A 179 4.14 -4.83 8.23
CA CYS A 179 5.10 -4.69 9.32
C CYS A 179 4.88 -3.36 10.05
N ARG A 180 5.21 -3.32 11.34
CA ARG A 180 5.21 -2.12 12.18
C ARG A 180 6.63 -1.65 12.41
N TYR A 181 6.94 -0.44 11.96
CA TYR A 181 8.25 0.18 12.14
C TYR A 181 8.10 1.33 13.11
N THR A 182 8.94 1.33 14.14
CA THR A 182 9.00 2.40 15.15
C THR A 182 10.38 3.01 15.16
N VAL A 183 10.45 4.31 15.41
CA VAL A 183 11.70 5.07 15.46
C VAL A 183 11.79 5.75 16.82
N GLU A 184 12.95 5.64 17.46
CA GLU A 184 13.33 6.40 18.65
C GLU A 184 14.68 7.08 18.39
N ILE A 185 14.72 8.40 18.47
CA ILE A 185 15.96 9.18 18.41
C ILE A 185 16.22 9.73 19.80
N ARG A 186 17.36 9.37 20.39
CA ARG A 186 17.81 9.78 21.71
C ARG A 186 18.78 10.95 21.61
N ASP A 187 18.97 11.65 22.73
CA ASP A 187 19.98 12.70 22.88
C ASP A 187 19.93 13.83 21.84
N ALA A 188 18.75 14.06 21.26
CA ALA A 188 18.50 15.12 20.29
C ALA A 188 18.69 16.48 20.93
N LYS A 189 19.50 17.33 20.28
CA LYS A 189 19.83 18.66 20.81
C LYS A 189 18.70 19.63 20.49
N ASN A 190 18.50 20.62 21.37
CA ASN A 190 17.68 21.80 21.11
C ASN A 190 16.19 21.55 20.76
N LEU A 191 15.59 20.39 21.09
CA LEU A 191 14.17 20.09 20.79
C LEU A 191 13.15 21.05 21.42
N LYS A 192 13.53 21.79 22.46
CA LYS A 192 12.69 22.85 23.06
C LYS A 192 12.39 24.00 22.09
N TYR A 193 13.17 24.11 21.00
CA TYR A 193 12.98 25.11 19.96
C TYR A 193 12.30 24.55 18.69
N VAL A 194 11.89 23.29 18.68
CA VAL A 194 11.20 22.66 17.53
C VAL A 194 9.71 22.99 17.58
N SER A 195 9.20 23.58 16.50
CA SER A 195 7.78 23.84 16.26
C SER A 195 7.06 22.65 15.65
N GLY A 196 7.77 21.86 14.83
CA GLY A 196 7.23 20.65 14.22
C GLY A 196 8.34 19.72 13.75
N VAL A 197 8.06 18.42 13.81
CA VAL A 197 8.94 17.37 13.31
C VAL A 197 8.11 16.39 12.48
N GLY A 198 8.69 15.92 11.39
CA GLY A 198 8.14 14.84 10.58
C GLY A 198 9.26 13.97 10.04
N SER A 199 8.93 12.78 9.58
CA SER A 199 9.94 11.82 9.16
C SER A 199 9.48 11.02 7.95
N SER A 200 10.43 10.35 7.29
CA SER A 200 10.14 9.41 6.21
C SER A 200 11.16 8.29 6.16
N ILE A 201 10.75 7.08 5.77
CA ILE A 201 11.66 5.98 5.43
C ILE A 201 11.52 5.68 3.94
N SER A 202 12.66 5.64 3.24
CA SER A 202 12.79 5.27 1.82
C SER A 202 13.25 3.83 1.64
N GLY A 203 13.10 3.28 0.43
CA GLY A 203 13.54 1.92 0.11
C GLY A 203 12.58 0.80 0.55
N LEU A 204 11.37 1.16 1.02
CA LEU A 204 10.35 0.20 1.44
C LEU A 204 9.60 -0.40 0.23
N ALA A 205 8.95 -1.55 0.42
CA ALA A 205 8.17 -2.18 -0.64
C ALA A 205 6.90 -1.38 -0.98
N GLY A 206 6.67 -1.15 -2.27
CA GLY A 206 5.52 -0.39 -2.77
C GLY A 206 4.19 -1.13 -2.73
N GLY A 207 4.21 -2.46 -2.61
CA GLY A 207 3.00 -3.27 -2.62
C GLY A 207 3.19 -4.73 -2.21
N LEU A 208 2.06 -5.39 -2.04
CA LEU A 208 1.88 -6.78 -1.64
C LEU A 208 1.08 -7.54 -2.73
N LEU A 209 1.42 -8.80 -2.95
CA LEU A 209 0.74 -9.75 -3.83
C LEU A 209 0.01 -10.80 -2.98
N PRO A 210 -1.19 -10.51 -2.42
CA PRO A 210 -1.87 -11.39 -1.47
C PRO A 210 -2.21 -12.76 -2.08
N GLY A 211 -2.37 -12.84 -3.40
CA GLY A 211 -2.59 -14.10 -4.11
C GLY A 211 -1.36 -15.01 -4.19
N THR A 212 -0.18 -14.52 -3.84
CA THR A 212 1.06 -15.31 -3.75
C THR A 212 1.44 -15.60 -2.29
N GLY A 213 1.10 -14.70 -1.37
CA GLY A 213 1.33 -14.90 0.05
C GLY A 213 1.33 -13.59 0.85
N ALA A 214 1.20 -13.71 2.17
CA ALA A 214 1.15 -12.55 3.08
C ALA A 214 2.48 -11.75 3.16
N ASP A 215 3.57 -12.30 2.63
CA ASP A 215 4.91 -11.68 2.54
C ASP A 215 5.39 -11.48 1.09
N ALA A 216 4.52 -11.70 0.10
CA ALA A 216 4.92 -11.63 -1.31
C ALA A 216 4.93 -10.16 -1.80
N LEU A 217 6.10 -9.51 -1.80
CA LEU A 217 6.23 -8.08 -2.08
C LEU A 217 6.54 -7.75 -3.54
N THR A 218 5.96 -6.67 -4.04
CA THR A 218 6.30 -6.12 -5.36
C THR A 218 7.71 -5.54 -5.38
N GLY A 219 8.28 -5.38 -6.57
CA GLY A 219 9.66 -4.89 -6.74
C GLY A 219 9.81 -3.37 -6.65
N GLU A 220 8.71 -2.62 -6.63
CA GLU A 220 8.75 -1.16 -6.52
C GLU A 220 9.29 -0.72 -5.15
N ARG A 221 10.14 0.31 -5.15
CA ARG A 221 10.60 0.99 -3.93
C ARG A 221 9.83 2.29 -3.74
N VAL A 222 9.42 2.53 -2.50
CA VAL A 222 8.64 3.72 -2.12
C VAL A 222 9.21 4.37 -0.87
N THR A 223 8.92 5.66 -0.74
CA THR A 223 9.15 6.44 0.47
C THR A 223 7.84 6.61 1.22
N ILE A 224 7.81 6.27 2.51
CA ILE A 224 6.62 6.41 3.36
C ILE A 224 6.89 7.47 4.43
N PRO A 225 6.15 8.61 4.42
CA PRO A 225 6.22 9.61 5.47
C PRO A 225 5.40 9.19 6.70
N PHE A 226 5.78 9.69 7.86
CA PHE A 226 5.06 9.50 9.10
C PHE A 226 5.29 10.67 10.06
N ASP A 227 4.32 10.86 10.94
CA ASP A 227 4.41 11.87 11.98
C ASP A 227 5.38 11.43 13.07
N ALA A 228 6.17 12.39 13.54
CA ALA A 228 7.05 12.21 14.68
C ALA A 228 6.65 13.19 15.79
N VAL A 229 6.93 12.81 17.03
CA VAL A 229 6.62 13.61 18.21
C VAL A 229 7.86 13.77 19.05
N THR A 230 8.04 14.97 19.60
CA THR A 230 9.10 15.25 20.56
C THR A 230 8.65 14.85 21.96
N GLY A 231 9.45 14.06 22.66
CA GLY A 231 9.24 13.60 24.01
C GLY A 231 10.33 14.06 24.98
N LYS A 232 10.22 13.55 26.20
CA LYS A 232 11.22 13.73 27.26
C LYS A 232 11.96 12.42 27.52
N ASP A 233 13.22 12.52 27.93
CA ASP A 233 13.97 11.37 28.45
C ASP A 233 13.58 11.02 29.89
N LYS A 234 14.31 10.07 30.47
CA LYS A 234 14.12 9.57 31.84
C LYS A 234 14.34 10.65 32.91
N ASP A 235 15.14 11.67 32.60
CA ASP A 235 15.44 12.79 33.48
C ASP A 235 14.46 13.96 33.30
N GLY A 236 13.51 13.83 32.36
CA GLY A 236 12.46 14.81 32.09
C GLY A 236 12.88 15.91 31.12
N GLU A 237 14.05 15.79 30.49
CA GLU A 237 14.57 16.73 29.51
C GLU A 237 14.05 16.42 28.11
N LYS A 238 13.72 17.46 27.34
CA LYS A 238 13.14 17.31 25.99
C LYS A 238 14.24 16.95 24.99
N THR A 239 14.57 15.66 24.88
CA THR A 239 15.72 15.14 24.11
C THR A 239 15.37 13.92 23.25
N VAL A 240 14.11 13.48 23.25
CA VAL A 240 13.68 12.27 22.54
C VAL A 240 12.75 12.64 21.38
N ILE A 241 12.89 11.98 20.23
CA ILE A 241 11.89 11.98 19.16
C ILE A 241 11.40 10.55 18.97
N THR A 242 10.09 10.35 18.91
CA THR A 242 9.49 9.06 18.57
C THR A 242 8.53 9.18 17.40
N GLY A 243 8.35 8.08 16.68
CA GLY A 243 7.36 7.99 15.62
C GLY A 243 7.24 6.57 15.11
N GLY A 244 6.36 6.34 14.15
CA GLY A 244 6.23 5.03 13.53
C GLY A 244 5.25 5.01 12.38
N LEU A 245 5.31 3.91 11.63
CA LEU A 245 4.49 3.65 10.47
C LEU A 245 4.18 2.17 10.35
N LEU A 246 3.13 1.86 9.59
CA LEU A 246 2.98 0.57 8.97
C LEU A 246 3.63 0.60 7.58
N THR A 247 4.07 -0.56 7.11
CA THR A 247 4.63 -0.76 5.77
C THR A 247 4.32 -2.19 5.31
N PHE A 248 4.37 -2.47 4.01
CA PHE A 248 4.36 -3.87 3.54
C PHE A 248 5.68 -4.60 3.88
N GLY A 249 6.71 -3.86 4.32
CA GLY A 249 8.03 -4.39 4.65
C GLY A 249 9.06 -3.97 3.60
N HIS A 250 10.03 -4.83 3.34
CA HIS A 250 11.08 -4.58 2.36
C HIS A 250 11.58 -5.87 1.71
N LYS A 251 12.31 -5.72 0.60
CA LYS A 251 13.02 -6.83 -0.05
C LYS A 251 14.48 -6.87 0.40
N ALA A 252 15.07 -8.06 0.32
CA ALA A 252 16.50 -8.24 0.49
C ALA A 252 17.27 -7.40 -0.55
N GLY A 253 18.37 -6.77 -0.12
CA GLY A 253 19.19 -5.89 -0.97
C GLY A 253 18.69 -4.45 -1.14
N ASN A 254 17.52 -4.10 -0.58
CA ASN A 254 17.11 -2.69 -0.51
C ASN A 254 17.95 -1.96 0.55
N ASN A 255 18.41 -0.74 0.23
CA ASN A 255 18.96 0.19 1.21
C ASN A 255 17.84 1.08 1.74
N HIS A 256 17.92 1.42 3.02
CA HIS A 256 16.87 2.15 3.74
C HIS A 256 17.46 3.39 4.39
N THR A 257 16.87 4.55 4.08
CA THR A 257 17.25 5.81 4.71
C THR A 257 16.08 6.40 5.46
N LEU A 258 16.27 6.61 6.77
CA LEU A 258 15.39 7.40 7.62
C LEU A 258 15.78 8.87 7.47
N THR A 259 14.86 9.70 6.99
CA THR A 259 15.03 11.15 6.92
C THR A 259 14.15 11.82 7.97
N VAL A 260 14.74 12.68 8.78
CA VAL A 260 14.07 13.44 9.83
C VAL A 260 14.07 14.92 9.44
N TYR A 261 12.92 15.56 9.53
CA TYR A 261 12.70 16.94 9.14
C TYR A 261 12.22 17.74 10.35
N ALA A 262 12.81 18.90 10.61
CA ALA A 262 12.45 19.75 11.72
C ALA A 262 12.23 21.19 11.25
N VAL A 263 11.16 21.80 11.74
CA VAL A 263 10.92 23.26 11.65
C VAL A 263 11.15 23.85 13.03
N LEU A 264 12.09 24.79 13.13
CA LEU A 264 12.40 25.47 14.39
C LEU A 264 11.50 26.69 14.63
N ALA A 265 11.55 27.22 15.84
CA ALA A 265 10.75 28.36 16.28
C ALA A 265 11.04 29.66 15.52
N ASP A 266 12.23 29.78 14.90
CA ASP A 266 12.59 30.89 14.01
C ASP A 266 12.13 30.67 12.56
N GLY A 267 11.47 29.55 12.26
CA GLY A 267 11.00 29.16 10.93
C GLY A 267 12.04 28.45 10.07
N SER A 268 13.28 28.29 10.54
CA SER A 268 14.31 27.53 9.81
C SER A 268 13.94 26.06 9.68
N LYS A 269 14.29 25.46 8.53
CA LYS A 269 13.94 24.09 8.16
C LYS A 269 15.21 23.26 8.02
N TRP A 270 15.28 22.16 8.75
CA TRP A 270 16.45 21.28 8.82
C TRP A 270 16.06 19.86 8.47
N TYR A 271 16.94 19.14 7.77
CA TYR A 271 16.76 17.71 7.55
C TYR A 271 18.06 16.93 7.73
N TYR A 272 17.91 15.69 8.18
CA TYR A 272 19.00 14.76 8.44
C TYR A 272 18.62 13.39 7.91
N ALA A 273 19.55 12.74 7.21
CA ALA A 273 19.37 11.43 6.61
C ALA A 273 20.30 10.43 7.27
N TYR A 274 19.75 9.31 7.71
CA TYR A 274 20.45 8.24 8.42
C TYR A 274 20.26 6.93 7.67
N ASP A 275 21.36 6.23 7.41
CA ASP A 275 21.28 4.86 6.94
C ASP A 275 20.79 3.97 8.09
N VAL A 276 19.65 3.30 7.88
CA VAL A 276 19.02 2.40 8.83
C VAL A 276 18.89 0.99 8.26
N THR A 277 19.61 0.70 7.18
CA THR A 277 19.55 -0.57 6.45
C THR A 277 19.82 -1.74 7.39
N ASP A 278 20.95 -1.72 8.09
CA ASP A 278 21.33 -2.85 8.94
C ASP A 278 20.36 -3.06 10.10
N GLN A 279 19.81 -2.00 10.68
CA GLN A 279 18.81 -2.10 11.75
C GLN A 279 17.51 -2.76 11.27
N ILE A 280 17.09 -2.47 10.03
CA ILE A 280 15.90 -3.08 9.42
C ILE A 280 16.16 -4.54 9.03
N HIS A 281 17.26 -4.83 8.33
CA HIS A 281 17.57 -6.19 7.84
C HIS A 281 17.97 -7.15 8.96
N SER A 282 18.54 -6.64 10.07
CA SER A 282 18.99 -7.45 11.21
C SER A 282 17.99 -7.45 12.37
N ALA A 283 16.78 -6.90 12.18
CA ALA A 283 15.76 -6.87 13.22
C ALA A 283 15.40 -8.29 13.68
N PRO A 284 15.34 -8.58 14.99
CA PRO A 284 14.98 -9.91 15.49
C PRO A 284 13.58 -10.35 15.06
N ASP A 285 12.66 -9.39 14.91
CA ASP A 285 11.34 -9.59 14.33
C ASP A 285 11.18 -8.67 13.10
N PRO A 286 11.23 -9.20 11.86
CA PRO A 286 11.08 -8.39 10.65
C PRO A 286 9.68 -7.79 10.48
N ARG A 287 8.68 -8.28 11.23
CA ARG A 287 7.32 -7.72 11.27
C ARG A 287 7.18 -6.60 12.29
N ASN A 288 8.07 -6.50 13.28
CA ASN A 288 8.06 -5.46 14.31
C ASN A 288 9.47 -4.87 14.50
N VAL A 289 9.82 -3.89 13.67
CA VAL A 289 11.15 -3.28 13.67
C VAL A 289 11.17 -2.05 14.57
N HIS A 290 12.20 -1.97 15.43
CA HIS A 290 12.46 -0.83 16.28
C HIS A 290 13.83 -0.22 15.94
N ILE A 291 13.80 0.94 15.31
CA ILE A 291 14.98 1.68 14.87
C ILE A 291 15.35 2.67 15.98
N VAL A 292 16.61 2.61 16.43
CA VAL A 292 17.14 3.51 17.45
C VAL A 292 18.30 4.30 16.87
N LEU A 293 18.24 5.62 17.00
CA LEU A 293 19.33 6.53 16.65
C LEU A 293 19.77 7.30 17.89
N ASP A 294 21.04 7.65 17.94
CA ASP A 294 21.62 8.51 18.98
C ASP A 294 22.08 9.83 18.35
N GLY A 295 21.56 10.93 18.88
CA GLY A 295 21.91 12.27 18.46
C GLY A 295 21.14 12.79 17.24
N LEU A 296 20.58 13.98 17.41
CA LEU A 296 20.09 14.83 16.32
C LEU A 296 20.60 16.25 16.59
N PRO A 297 21.64 16.71 15.90
CA PRO A 297 22.34 17.95 16.24
C PRO A 297 21.61 19.18 15.67
N LEU A 298 20.35 19.39 16.06
CA LEU A 298 19.62 20.60 15.69
C LEU A 298 20.32 21.83 16.29
N PRO A 299 20.44 22.93 15.55
CA PRO A 299 21.09 24.14 16.06
C PRO A 299 20.21 24.84 17.10
N LYS A 300 20.80 25.84 17.78
CA LYS A 300 20.00 26.84 18.51
C LYS A 300 19.53 27.88 17.49
N PRO A 301 18.23 28.23 17.46
CA PRO A 301 17.72 29.24 16.54
C PRO A 301 18.35 30.61 16.81
N ILE A 302 18.51 31.43 15.77
CA ILE A 302 19.02 32.80 15.89
C ILE A 302 17.85 33.74 16.13
N VAL A 303 17.56 34.04 17.41
CA VAL A 303 16.58 35.05 17.80
C VAL A 303 17.19 36.44 17.76
N ASN A 304 17.35 37.01 16.55
CA ASN A 304 17.59 38.44 16.40
C ASN A 304 16.24 39.16 16.34
N GLY A 305 15.91 39.91 17.38
CA GLY A 305 14.69 40.69 17.46
C GLY A 305 14.60 41.74 16.37
N GLY A 306 13.52 41.72 15.59
CA GLY A 306 13.04 42.83 14.77
C GLY A 306 13.82 43.06 13.48
N GLY A 307 13.27 42.56 12.37
CA GLY A 307 13.66 43.03 11.03
C GLY A 307 13.53 41.93 9.99
N PHE A 308 12.53 42.09 9.11
CA PHE A 308 12.44 41.50 7.77
C PHE A 308 13.07 40.10 7.59
N GLN A 309 12.25 39.06 7.52
CA GLN A 309 12.65 37.74 7.03
C GLN A 309 12.60 37.75 5.50
N PRO A 310 13.74 37.86 4.77
CA PRO A 310 13.73 37.56 3.35
C PRO A 310 13.39 36.07 3.18
N GLU A 311 12.63 35.76 2.13
CA GLU A 311 12.28 34.40 1.72
C GLU A 311 13.54 33.57 1.52
N VAL A 312 13.88 32.73 2.50
CA VAL A 312 14.84 31.64 2.31
C VAL A 312 14.06 30.36 2.55
N GLU A 313 13.42 29.87 1.49
CA GLU A 313 12.66 28.62 1.47
C GLU A 313 13.56 27.37 1.51
N ASP A 314 14.88 27.54 1.62
CA ASP A 314 15.84 26.45 1.46
C ASP A 314 16.05 25.64 2.75
N TRP A 315 15.95 24.33 2.59
CA TRP A 315 16.24 23.36 3.64
C TRP A 315 17.74 23.26 3.90
N GLN A 316 18.10 23.19 5.18
CA GLN A 316 19.49 23.09 5.61
C GLN A 316 19.86 21.64 5.92
N THR A 317 21.02 21.21 5.43
CA THR A 317 21.57 19.86 5.67
C THR A 317 22.84 19.93 6.49
N VAL A 318 23.01 18.96 7.39
CA VAL A 318 24.29 18.67 8.03
C VAL A 318 24.65 17.24 7.62
N PRO A 319 25.77 17.02 6.92
CA PRO A 319 26.25 15.67 6.69
C PRO A 319 26.56 15.03 8.05
N ILE A 320 25.95 13.88 8.33
CA ILE A 320 26.24 13.08 9.51
C ILE A 320 27.12 11.92 9.04
N ASP A 321 28.37 11.91 9.49
CA ASP A 321 29.20 10.72 9.46
C ASP A 321 28.79 9.85 10.65
N ILE A 322 28.22 8.67 10.39
CA ILE A 322 27.96 7.69 11.44
C ILE A 322 29.25 6.90 11.63
N GLU A 323 29.86 6.95 12.82
CA GLU A 323 30.91 5.99 13.18
C GLU A 323 30.28 4.60 13.28
N MET A 324 30.73 3.69 12.41
CA MET A 324 30.30 2.27 12.37
C MET A 324 30.86 1.47 13.55
#